data_AF-A0A529M5W3-F1
#
_entry.id   AF-A0A529M5W3-F1
#
_cell.length_a   1.000
_cell.length_b   1.000
_cell.length_c   1.000
_cell.angle_alpha   90.00
_cell.angle_beta   90.00
_cell.angle_gamma   90.00
#
_symmetry.space_group_name_H-M   'P 1'
#
loop_
_entity.id
_entity.type
_entity.pdbx_description
1 polymer ?
#
loop_
_entity_poly.entity_id
_entity_poly.type
_entity_poly.pdbx_seq_one_letter_code
_entity_poly.pdbx_strand_id
1 'polypeptide(L)' 'MPQFDEFEIRMLDILQRDGRKPVSELAQEIGLSTTPCARRFEALQETGIIKGFAAVL' A
#
# COMPACT_ATOMS: atom_id res chain seq x y z
N MET A 1 15.84 -9.48 3.88
CA MET A 1 14.49 -8.88 4.04
C MET A 1 14.33 -7.83 2.96
N PRO A 2 13.17 -7.68 2.31
CA PRO A 2 12.96 -6.58 1.38
C PRO A 2 13.19 -5.25 2.12
N GLN A 3 13.94 -4.35 1.51
CA GLN A 3 14.17 -3.03 2.06
C GLN A 3 13.03 -2.12 1.63
N PHE A 4 12.10 -1.88 2.55
CA PHE A 4 11.00 -0.94 2.32
C PHE A 4 11.51 0.50 2.47
N ASP A 5 11.09 1.36 1.57
CA ASP A 5 11.26 2.80 1.77
C ASP A 5 10.15 3.39 2.66
N GLU A 6 10.31 4.66 3.00
CA GLU A 6 9.38 5.35 3.90
C GLU A 6 7.94 5.38 3.38
N PHE A 7 7.73 5.48 2.06
CA PHE A 7 6.40 5.51 1.47
C PHE A 7 5.73 4.14 1.52
N GLU A 8 6.50 3.07 1.29
CA GLU A 8 6.00 1.70 1.42
C GLU A 8 5.62 1.37 2.86
N ILE A 9 6.44 1.81 3.83
CA ILE A 9 6.12 1.63 5.25
C ILE A 9 4.80 2.34 5.61
N ARG A 10 4.64 3.62 5.22
CA ARG A 10 3.39 4.37 5.46
C ARG A 10 2.19 3.74 4.74
N MET A 11 2.39 3.29 3.50
CA MET A 11 1.35 2.62 2.72
C MET A 11 0.85 1.37 3.41
N LEU A 12 1.76 0.50 3.88
CA LEU A 12 1.41 -0.72 4.59
C LEU A 12 0.69 -0.43 5.91
N ASP A 13 1.14 0.58 6.65
CA ASP A 13 0.50 1.00 7.91
C ASP A 13 -0.95 1.47 7.69
N ILE A 14 -1.22 2.23 6.62
CA ILE A 14 -2.56 2.66 6.25
C ILE A 14 -3.43 1.46 5.82
N LEU A 15 -2.91 0.61 4.93
CA LEU A 15 -3.65 -0.54 4.38
C LEU A 15 -3.92 -1.63 5.42
N GLN A 16 -3.11 -1.75 6.46
CA GLN A 16 -3.38 -2.64 7.59
C GLN A 16 -4.62 -2.22 8.39
N ARG A 17 -4.93 -0.92 8.42
CA ARG A 17 -6.11 -0.37 9.09
C ARG A 17 -7.31 -0.30 8.16
N ASP A 18 -7.07 0.09 6.91
CA ASP A 18 -8.09 0.24 5.88
C ASP A 18 -7.58 -0.30 4.52
N GLY A 19 -7.66 -1.62 4.36
CA GLY A 19 -7.21 -2.28 3.15
C GLY A 19 -8.04 -1.99 1.90
N ARG A 20 -9.20 -1.32 2.04
CA ARG A 20 -10.04 -0.93 0.90
C ARG A 20 -9.86 0.52 0.49
N LYS A 21 -8.92 1.23 1.11
CA LYS A 21 -8.64 2.63 0.78
C LYS A 21 -8.31 2.79 -0.72
N PRO A 22 -8.97 3.69 -1.45
CA PRO A 22 -8.64 3.97 -2.84
C PRO A 22 -7.20 4.43 -3.00
N VAL A 23 -6.51 3.96 -4.05
CA VAL A 23 -5.11 4.31 -4.32
C VAL A 23 -4.89 5.83 -4.44
N SER A 24 -5.88 6.57 -4.93
CA SER A 24 -5.83 8.03 -5.00
C SER A 24 -5.82 8.70 -3.62
N GLU A 25 -6.60 8.20 -2.67
CA GLU A 25 -6.63 8.72 -1.29
C GLU A 25 -5.36 8.30 -0.54
N LEU A 26 -4.95 7.05 -0.72
CA LEU A 26 -3.69 6.54 -0.18
C LEU A 26 -2.50 7.38 -0.64
N ALA A 27 -2.45 7.75 -1.94
CA ALA A 27 -1.41 8.61 -2.49
C ALA A 27 -1.38 10.00 -1.84
N GLN A 28 -2.56 10.61 -1.65
CA GLN A 28 -2.67 11.90 -0.94
C GLN A 28 -2.16 11.81 0.49
N GLU A 29 -2.51 10.75 1.22
CA GLU A 29 -2.13 10.57 2.63
C GLU A 29 -0.63 10.32 2.80
N ILE A 30 0.00 9.56 1.89
CA ILE A 30 1.44 9.29 1.94
C ILE A 30 2.30 10.37 1.27
N GLY A 31 1.70 11.36 0.61
CA GLY A 31 2.43 12.46 -0.06
C GLY A 31 3.03 12.10 -1.42
N LEU A 32 2.38 11.19 -2.16
CA LEU A 32 2.75 10.82 -3.53
C LEU A 32 1.66 11.21 -4.53
N SER A 33 2.02 11.25 -5.82
CA SER A 33 1.00 11.22 -6.87
C SER A 33 0.44 9.80 -7.06
N THR A 34 -0.73 9.70 -7.68
CA THR A 34 -1.44 8.42 -7.83
C THR A 34 -0.64 7.38 -8.60
N THR A 35 0.05 7.77 -9.68
CA THR A 35 0.82 6.83 -10.53
C THR A 35 1.96 6.10 -9.79
N PRO A 36 2.90 6.78 -9.10
CA PRO A 36 3.93 6.09 -8.33
C PRO A 36 3.36 5.31 -7.15
N CYS A 37 2.28 5.78 -6.52
CA CYS A 37 1.58 5.03 -5.48
C CYS A 37 1.02 3.70 -6.02
N ALA A 38 0.34 3.73 -7.16
CA ALA A 38 -0.21 2.54 -7.81
C ALA A 38 0.89 1.53 -8.16
N ARG A 39 1.99 1.99 -8.78
CA ARG A 39 3.11 1.10 -9.14
C ARG A 39 3.75 0.43 -7.92
N ARG A 40 3.89 1.16 -6.82
CA ARG A 40 4.42 0.61 -5.55
C ARG A 40 3.45 -0.41 -4.96
N PHE A 41 2.16 -0.10 -4.96
CA PHE A 41 1.12 -1.01 -4.48
C PHE A 41 1.10 -2.32 -5.28
N GLU A 42 1.12 -2.23 -6.61
CA GLU A 42 1.23 -3.39 -7.51
C GLU A 42 2.48 -4.23 -7.21
N ALA A 43 3.65 -3.59 -7.07
CA ALA A 43 4.89 -4.29 -6.73
C ALA A 43 4.82 -5.01 -5.38
N LEU A 44 4.20 -4.41 -4.36
CA LEU A 44 4.00 -5.04 -3.05
C LEU A 44 3.05 -6.25 -3.15
N GLN A 45 2.07 -6.22 -4.06
CA GLN A 45 1.20 -7.36 -4.33
C GLN A 45 1.94 -8.47 -5.10
N GLU A 46 2.65 -8.13 -6.16
CA GLU A 46 3.40 -9.08 -7.01
C GLU A 46 4.50 -9.80 -6.22
N THR A 47 5.17 -9.10 -5.31
CA THR A 47 6.20 -9.66 -4.43
C THR A 47 5.61 -10.50 -3.28
N GLY A 48 4.29 -10.54 -3.14
CA GLY A 48 3.59 -11.28 -2.08
C GLY A 48 3.70 -10.64 -0.69
N ILE A 49 4.18 -9.40 -0.60
CA ILE A 49 4.15 -8.62 0.64
C ILE A 49 2.70 -8.28 1.01
N ILE A 50 1.90 -7.85 0.03
CA ILE A 50 0.45 -7.73 0.15
C ILE A 50 -0.17 -8.97 -0.47
N LYS A 51 -0.64 -9.90 0.37
CA LYS A 51 -1.27 -11.15 -0.09
C LYS A 51 -2.72 -10.99 -0.52
N GLY A 52 -3.33 -9.86 -0.18
CA GLY A 52 -4.75 -9.58 -0.41
C GLY A 52 -5.44 -9.07 0.85
N PHE A 53 -6.74 -8.84 0.73
CA PHE A 53 -7.58 -8.30 1.80
C PHE A 53 -8.64 -9.32 2.20
N ALA A 54 -8.85 -9.49 3.50
CA ALA A 54 -9.78 -10.47 4.05
C ALA A 54 -10.73 -9.82 5.08
N ALA A 55 -11.94 -10.36 5.19
CA ALA A 55 -12.79 -10.10 6.34
C ALA A 55 -12.35 -11.01 7.50
N VAL A 56 -12.28 -10.46 8.71
CA VAL A 56 -11.94 -11.19 9.94
C VAL A 56 -13.16 -11.14 10.87
N LEU A 57 -13.46 -12.25 11.55
CA LEU A 57 -14.58 -12.40 12.51
C LEU A 57 -14.05 -12.60 13.92
#